data_AF-A0A1F7VGR0-F1
#
_entry.id   AF-A0A1F7VGR0-F1
#
_cell.length_a   1.000
_cell.length_b   1.000
_cell.length_c   1.000
_cell.angle_alpha   90.00
_cell.angle_beta   90.00
_cell.angle_gamma   90.00
#
_symmetry.space_group_name_H-M   'P 1'
#
loop_
_entity.id
_entity.type
_entity.pdbx_description
1 polymer ?
#
loop_
_entity_poly.entity_id
_entity_poly.type
_entity_poly.pdbx_seq_one_letter_code
_entity_poly.pdbx_strand_id
1 'polypeptide(L)'
;MITLATLAGVDVMGARTAKADVWDGEQIVVAMSASTSPLDARERVQMSVLTLAFWVPRAETFKAFGYLGPTLKPLPWLSVFPSVGFATDRTADHATAFLASAALTFTPLEGKIVIYVEVDGYFTAQQAEFYGFYKLGIHPPQLGPFSFGIQVEQYNASFWVGPNVALSFGPVEVGVQWHTSVTDVVGHAMRVPIAINF
;
A
#
# COMPACT_ATOMS: atom_id res chain seq x y z
N MET A 1 -1.18 1.11 -18.15
CA MET A 1 -2.12 1.02 -17.03
C MET A 1 -1.34 0.48 -15.84
N ILE A 2 -1.03 1.31 -14.84
CA ILE A 2 -0.28 0.91 -13.65
C ILE A 2 -1.26 0.90 -12.48
N THR A 3 -1.24 -0.22 -11.78
CA THR A 3 -2.06 -0.59 -10.65
C THR A 3 -1.80 0.29 -9.45
N LEU A 4 -2.86 0.56 -8.69
CA LEU A 4 -2.87 1.37 -7.49
C LEU A 4 -1.76 1.06 -6.50
N ALA A 5 -1.06 2.12 -6.11
CA ALA A 5 -0.43 2.21 -4.80
C ALA A 5 -1.54 2.18 -3.72
N THR A 6 -1.63 1.06 -3.04
CA THR A 6 -2.36 0.93 -1.79
C THR A 6 -1.31 0.79 -0.71
N LEU A 7 -1.10 1.84 0.09
CA LEU A 7 -0.15 1.80 1.19
C LEU A 7 -0.84 1.93 2.53
N ALA A 8 -0.41 1.07 3.44
CA ALA A 8 -0.97 0.98 4.76
C ALA A 8 -0.31 1.91 5.74
N GLY A 9 -1.16 2.60 6.49
CA GLY A 9 -0.81 3.09 7.80
C GLY A 9 -0.84 2.00 8.83
N VAL A 10 0.32 1.42 9.12
CA VAL A 10 0.52 0.67 10.35
C VAL A 10 0.66 1.66 11.49
N ASP A 11 -0.33 1.67 12.38
CA ASP A 11 -0.18 2.26 13.71
C ASP A 11 0.69 1.33 14.56
N VAL A 12 1.78 1.85 15.12
CA VAL A 12 2.64 1.09 16.02
C VAL A 12 3.02 2.03 17.14
N MET A 13 2.41 1.82 18.32
CA MET A 13 3.10 1.86 19.62
C MET A 13 2.16 1.51 20.78
N GLY A 14 2.60 0.58 21.64
CA GLY A 14 2.24 0.57 23.07
C GLY A 14 1.59 -0.70 23.64
N ALA A 15 2.44 -1.58 24.17
CA ALA A 15 2.25 -2.51 25.29
C ALA A 15 0.97 -3.38 25.44
N ARG A 16 1.23 -4.69 25.54
CA ARG A 16 0.29 -5.81 25.76
C ARG A 16 -0.65 -5.62 26.96
N THR A 17 -1.95 -5.80 26.72
CA THR A 17 -2.89 -6.58 27.56
C THR A 17 -4.04 -7.03 26.67
N ALA A 18 -4.45 -8.30 26.75
CA ALA A 18 -5.61 -8.82 26.00
C ALA A 18 -6.89 -8.12 26.49
N LYS A 19 -7.45 -7.19 25.69
CA LYS A 19 -8.63 -6.39 26.04
C LYS A 19 -9.36 -5.86 24.80
N ALA A 20 -10.69 -6.04 24.81
CA ALA A 20 -11.74 -5.39 24.02
C ALA A 20 -11.64 -5.40 22.49
N ASP A 21 -12.79 -5.42 21.82
CA ASP A 21 -12.92 -5.03 20.43
C ASP A 21 -12.59 -3.53 20.34
N VAL A 22 -11.48 -3.17 19.69
CA VAL A 22 -10.97 -1.79 19.67
C VAL A 22 -11.08 -1.21 18.27
N TRP A 23 -11.80 -0.08 18.16
CA TRP A 23 -11.79 0.76 16.98
C TRP A 23 -10.52 1.60 16.93
N ASP A 24 -9.70 1.39 15.89
CA ASP A 24 -8.43 2.08 15.68
C ASP A 24 -8.56 3.36 14.82
N GLY A 25 -9.79 3.72 14.44
CA GLY A 25 -10.10 5.00 13.78
C GLY A 25 -10.30 4.92 12.27
N GLU A 26 -10.50 6.10 11.68
CA GLU A 26 -10.64 6.32 10.24
C GLU A 26 -9.39 7.01 9.69
N GLN A 27 -8.79 6.45 8.64
CA GLN A 27 -7.61 7.01 7.98
C GLN A 27 -7.94 7.43 6.55
N ILE A 28 -7.54 8.65 6.17
CA ILE A 28 -7.55 9.09 4.77
C ILE A 28 -6.11 8.99 4.27
N VAL A 29 -5.90 8.22 3.19
CA VAL A 29 -4.59 8.05 2.58
C VAL A 29 -4.58 8.66 1.20
N VAL A 30 -3.61 9.52 0.93
CA VAL A 30 -3.39 10.06 -0.40
C VAL A 30 -2.09 9.49 -0.94
N ALA A 31 -2.16 8.82 -2.09
CA ALA A 31 -1.02 8.30 -2.83
C ALA A 31 -0.95 8.99 -4.20
N MET A 32 0.24 9.46 -4.56
CA MET A 32 0.52 10.09 -5.84
C MET A 32 1.67 9.38 -6.52
N SER A 33 1.47 8.95 -7.77
CA SER A 33 2.51 8.34 -8.58
C SER A 33 2.76 9.13 -9.86
N ALA A 34 4.00 9.16 -10.29
CA ALA A 34 4.41 9.75 -11.56
C ALA A 34 5.52 8.91 -12.20
N SER A 35 5.55 8.89 -13.53
CA SER A 35 6.58 8.19 -14.30
C SER A 35 7.20 9.07 -15.37
N THR A 36 8.49 8.86 -15.67
CA THR A 36 9.28 9.80 -16.48
C THR A 36 8.86 9.90 -17.96
N SER A 37 8.22 8.86 -18.51
CA SER A 37 7.64 8.84 -19.86
C SER A 37 6.61 7.71 -20.00
N PRO A 38 5.60 7.82 -20.88
CA PRO A 38 4.85 6.66 -21.35
C PRO A 38 5.83 5.68 -21.98
N LEU A 39 5.90 4.44 -21.48
CA LEU A 39 6.73 3.40 -22.09
C LEU A 39 6.32 3.20 -23.54
N ASP A 40 7.27 3.39 -24.46
CA ASP A 40 7.09 2.96 -25.83
C ASP A 40 6.94 1.42 -25.86
N ALA A 41 6.33 0.85 -26.90
CA ALA A 41 5.98 -0.60 -26.93
C ALA A 41 7.21 -1.53 -26.82
N ARG A 42 8.43 -0.99 -27.00
CA ARG A 42 9.72 -1.70 -26.89
C ARG A 42 10.41 -1.50 -25.55
N GLU A 43 10.05 -0.46 -24.81
CA GLU A 43 10.66 -0.14 -23.53
C GLU A 43 10.08 -1.02 -22.43
N ARG A 44 10.96 -1.61 -21.63
CA ARG A 44 10.59 -2.48 -20.50
C ARG A 44 10.91 -1.87 -19.16
N VAL A 45 11.44 -0.64 -19.13
CA VAL A 45 11.93 0.02 -17.92
C VAL A 45 11.57 1.49 -17.97
N GLN A 46 10.89 1.98 -16.93
CA GLN A 46 10.59 3.40 -16.72
C GLN A 46 11.05 3.80 -15.32
N MET A 47 11.42 5.06 -15.10
CA MET A 47 11.61 5.55 -13.74
C MET A 47 10.27 6.01 -13.18
N SER A 48 10.00 5.62 -11.93
CA SER A 48 8.75 5.92 -11.24
C SER A 48 9.05 6.50 -9.86
N VAL A 49 8.21 7.44 -9.46
CA VAL A 49 8.16 8.01 -8.11
C VAL A 49 6.78 7.71 -7.54
N LEU A 50 6.74 7.34 -6.27
CA LEU A 50 5.52 7.19 -5.50
C LEU A 50 5.69 7.93 -4.18
N THR A 51 4.74 8.79 -3.86
CA THR A 51 4.66 9.47 -2.56
C THR A 51 3.30 9.23 -1.95
N LEU A 52 3.26 9.09 -0.64
CA LEU A 52 2.01 8.98 0.11
C LEU A 52 2.08 9.67 1.45
N ALA A 53 0.91 10.11 1.93
CA ALA A 53 0.77 10.71 3.23
C ALA A 53 -0.61 10.41 3.83
N PHE A 54 -0.67 10.28 5.15
CA PHE A 54 -1.92 10.11 5.89
C PHE A 54 -1.78 10.45 7.37
N TRP A 55 -2.93 10.74 7.97
CA TRP A 55 -3.08 10.96 9.40
C TRP A 55 -3.39 9.64 10.13
N VAL A 56 -2.76 9.42 11.29
CA VAL A 56 -3.01 8.30 12.20
C VAL A 56 -3.69 8.85 13.44
N PRO A 57 -5.03 8.74 13.58
CA PRO A 57 -5.77 9.38 14.65
C PRO A 57 -5.32 8.99 16.06
N ARG A 58 -5.06 7.69 16.28
CA ARG A 58 -4.71 7.17 17.61
C ARG A 58 -3.32 7.59 18.08
N ALA A 59 -2.38 7.78 17.16
CA ALA A 59 -1.04 8.27 17.44
C ALA A 59 -0.94 9.80 17.35
N GLU A 60 -2.03 10.48 16.96
CA GLU A 60 -2.07 11.91 16.67
C GLU A 60 -0.88 12.39 15.81
N THR A 61 -0.56 11.65 14.75
CA THR A 61 0.56 12.00 13.87
C THR A 61 0.31 11.79 12.36
N PHE A 62 1.11 12.50 11.55
CA PHE A 62 1.19 12.33 10.10
C PHE A 62 2.35 11.41 9.73
N LYS A 63 2.07 10.43 8.88
CA LYS A 63 3.07 9.57 8.25
C LYS A 63 3.17 9.91 6.77
N ALA A 64 4.40 9.95 6.26
CA ALA A 64 4.68 10.16 4.86
C ALA A 64 5.74 9.19 4.37
N PHE A 65 5.58 8.70 3.14
CA PHE A 65 6.51 7.77 2.52
C PHE A 65 6.82 8.24 1.11
N GLY A 66 8.08 8.07 0.71
CA GLY A 66 8.55 8.39 -0.63
C GLY A 66 9.37 7.24 -1.18
N TYR A 67 9.06 6.82 -2.40
CA TYR A 67 9.70 5.73 -3.12
C TYR A 67 10.20 6.23 -4.47
N LEU A 68 11.40 5.80 -4.84
CA LEU A 68 12.01 6.07 -6.14
C LEU A 68 12.66 4.78 -6.65
N GLY A 69 12.40 4.45 -7.91
CA GLY A 69 13.05 3.32 -8.55
C GLY A 69 12.64 3.09 -10.00
N PRO A 70 13.21 2.08 -10.66
CA PRO A 70 12.76 1.66 -11.97
C PRO A 70 11.53 0.75 -11.85
N THR A 71 10.47 1.01 -12.61
CA THR A 71 9.43 0.02 -12.89
C THR A 71 9.83 -0.79 -14.11
N LEU A 72 10.01 -2.10 -13.91
CA LEU A 72 10.31 -3.09 -14.92
C LEU A 72 9.01 -3.75 -15.39
N LYS A 73 8.81 -3.91 -16.70
CA LYS A 73 7.71 -4.65 -17.31
C LYS A 73 8.26 -5.84 -18.10
N PRO A 74 8.70 -6.92 -17.43
CA PRO A 74 9.24 -8.09 -18.11
C PRO A 74 8.23 -8.73 -19.06
N LEU A 75 6.93 -8.63 -18.77
CA LEU A 75 5.83 -9.16 -19.58
C LEU A 75 4.66 -8.17 -19.57
N PRO A 76 3.74 -8.19 -20.56
CA PRO A 76 2.61 -7.26 -20.61
C PRO A 76 1.69 -7.29 -19.36
N TRP A 77 1.65 -8.45 -18.71
CA TRP A 77 0.83 -8.72 -17.52
C TRP A 77 1.63 -8.71 -16.20
N LEU A 78 2.92 -8.39 -16.23
CA LEU A 78 3.80 -8.40 -15.06
C LEU A 78 4.58 -7.09 -14.96
N SER A 79 4.46 -6.40 -13.82
CA SER A 79 5.35 -5.31 -13.47
C SER A 79 6.04 -5.54 -12.13
N VAL A 80 7.30 -5.11 -12.06
CA VAL A 80 8.16 -5.18 -10.88
C VAL A 80 8.72 -3.79 -10.62
N PHE A 81 8.58 -3.28 -9.41
CA PHE A 81 9.05 -1.97 -9.00
C PHE A 81 9.95 -2.10 -7.76
N PRO A 82 11.24 -2.48 -7.97
CA PRO A 82 12.24 -2.32 -6.93
C PRO A 82 12.45 -0.82 -6.69
N SER A 83 12.45 -0.41 -5.44
CA SER A 83 12.60 1.00 -5.08
C SER A 83 13.35 1.17 -3.76
N VAL A 84 13.89 2.37 -3.59
CA VAL A 84 14.45 2.84 -2.32
C VAL A 84 13.71 4.10 -1.92
N GLY A 85 13.75 4.43 -0.64
CA GLY A 85 12.88 5.48 -0.14
C GLY A 85 13.14 5.92 1.28
N PHE A 86 12.18 6.68 1.80
CA PHE A 86 12.13 7.11 3.19
C PHE A 86 10.71 7.03 3.73
N ALA A 87 10.58 6.80 5.04
CA ALA A 87 9.34 6.93 5.78
C ALA A 87 9.55 7.87 6.97
N THR A 88 8.68 8.85 7.15
CA THR A 88 8.70 9.74 8.31
C THR A 88 7.84 9.17 9.42
N ASP A 89 8.22 9.47 10.66
CA ASP A 89 7.43 9.12 11.85
C ASP A 89 7.04 7.63 11.90
N ARG A 90 8.07 6.77 11.78
CA ARG A 90 7.87 5.33 11.61
C ARG A 90 8.09 4.52 12.89
N THR A 91 9.00 4.98 13.74
CA THR A 91 9.46 4.29 14.94
C THR A 91 8.85 4.86 16.21
N ALA A 92 9.11 4.19 17.33
CA ALA A 92 8.71 4.64 18.65
C ALA A 92 9.21 6.05 19.03
N ASP A 93 10.37 6.44 18.50
CA ASP A 93 10.97 7.76 18.68
C ASP A 93 10.65 8.73 17.51
N HIS A 94 9.65 8.39 16.68
CA HIS A 94 9.22 9.20 15.53
C HIS A 94 10.33 9.45 14.48
N ALA A 95 11.37 8.60 14.46
CA ALA A 95 12.49 8.75 13.56
C ALA A 95 12.10 8.48 12.10
N THR A 96 12.84 9.12 11.18
CA THR A 96 12.77 8.82 9.76
C THR A 96 13.55 7.53 9.47
N ALA A 97 12.93 6.61 8.72
CA ALA A 97 13.52 5.34 8.31
C ALA A 97 13.91 5.38 6.83
N PHE A 98 15.03 4.74 6.48
CA PHE A 98 15.34 4.41 5.10
C PHE A 98 14.55 3.17 4.66
N LEU A 99 14.15 3.12 3.39
CA LEU A 99 13.36 2.03 2.81
C LEU A 99 14.14 1.31 1.72
N ALA A 100 14.09 -0.02 1.75
CA ALA A 100 14.26 -0.84 0.56
C ALA A 100 12.93 -1.57 0.30
N SER A 101 12.38 -1.41 -0.90
CA SER A 101 11.05 -1.91 -1.25
C SER A 101 11.07 -2.68 -2.57
N ALA A 102 10.19 -3.65 -2.68
CA ALA A 102 9.89 -4.31 -3.95
C ALA A 102 8.38 -4.53 -4.08
N ALA A 103 7.78 -3.89 -5.08
CA ALA A 103 6.40 -4.13 -5.47
C ALA A 103 6.31 -4.98 -6.74
N LEU A 104 5.35 -5.90 -6.76
CA LEU A 104 5.03 -6.81 -7.86
C LEU A 104 3.56 -6.65 -8.19
N THR A 105 3.24 -6.50 -9.47
CA THR A 105 1.86 -6.52 -9.96
C THR A 105 1.72 -7.55 -11.05
N PHE A 106 0.71 -8.39 -10.94
CA PHE A 106 0.39 -9.47 -11.87
C PHE A 106 -1.07 -9.37 -12.33
N THR A 107 -1.29 -9.34 -13.64
CA THR A 107 -2.61 -9.22 -14.28
C THR A 107 -2.88 -10.38 -15.25
N PRO A 108 -3.13 -11.60 -14.73
CA PRO A 108 -3.20 -12.83 -15.54
C PRO A 108 -4.31 -12.80 -16.59
N LEU A 109 -5.38 -12.09 -16.28
CA LEU A 109 -6.51 -11.84 -17.16
C LEU A 109 -6.56 -10.35 -17.35
N GLU A 110 -6.30 -9.91 -18.58
CA GLU A 110 -6.15 -8.51 -18.96
C GLU A 110 -7.17 -7.61 -18.28
N GLY A 111 -6.70 -6.84 -17.29
CA GLY A 111 -7.50 -5.88 -16.52
C GLY A 111 -8.64 -6.45 -15.67
N LYS A 112 -8.80 -7.77 -15.55
CA LYS A 112 -9.90 -8.42 -14.79
C LYS A 112 -9.50 -8.88 -13.40
N ILE A 113 -8.28 -9.38 -13.26
CA ILE A 113 -7.70 -9.81 -11.99
C ILE A 113 -6.39 -9.08 -11.84
N VAL A 114 -6.16 -8.53 -10.67
CA VAL A 114 -4.95 -7.81 -10.30
C VAL A 114 -4.46 -8.40 -8.98
N ILE A 115 -3.27 -8.98 -8.99
CA ILE A 115 -2.56 -9.38 -7.78
C ILE A 115 -1.44 -8.37 -7.56
N TYR A 116 -1.40 -7.78 -6.38
CA TYR A 116 -0.38 -6.84 -5.98
C TYR A 116 0.31 -7.36 -4.71
N VAL A 117 1.63 -7.33 -4.71
CA VAL A 117 2.46 -7.71 -3.56
C VAL A 117 3.52 -6.64 -3.39
N GLU A 118 3.65 -6.09 -2.19
CA GLU A 118 4.68 -5.13 -1.83
C GLU A 118 5.34 -5.57 -0.54
N VAL A 119 6.65 -5.41 -0.49
CA VAL A 119 7.46 -5.76 0.68
C VAL A 119 8.43 -4.63 0.94
N ASP A 120 8.41 -4.12 2.17
CA ASP A 120 9.26 -3.04 2.65
C ASP A 120 10.14 -3.53 3.81
N GLY A 121 11.44 -3.27 3.69
CA GLY A 121 12.37 -3.26 4.80
C GLY A 121 12.60 -1.83 5.28
N TYR A 122 12.28 -1.55 6.54
CA TYR A 122 12.61 -0.28 7.20
C TYR A 122 13.92 -0.42 7.95
N PHE A 123 14.82 0.53 7.74
CA PHE A 123 16.12 0.57 8.40
C PHE A 123 16.26 1.88 9.15
N THR A 124 16.33 1.80 10.48
CA THR A 124 16.73 2.92 11.35
C THR A 124 18.07 2.65 12.00
N ALA A 125 18.59 3.64 12.74
CA ALA A 125 19.85 3.48 13.46
C ALA A 125 19.78 2.38 14.55
N GLN A 126 18.60 2.10 15.10
CA GLN A 126 18.44 1.17 16.22
C GLN A 126 17.77 -0.17 15.86
N GLN A 127 17.02 -0.25 14.76
CA GLN A 127 16.23 -1.45 14.42
C GLN A 127 15.97 -1.61 12.92
N ALA A 128 15.74 -2.86 12.51
CA ALA A 128 15.19 -3.22 11.21
C ALA A 128 13.78 -3.77 11.40
N GLU A 129 12.81 -3.25 10.65
CA GLU A 129 11.41 -3.67 10.71
C GLU A 129 10.95 -4.14 9.33
N PHE A 130 9.99 -5.05 9.31
CA PHE A 130 9.43 -5.62 8.08
C PHE A 130 7.97 -5.25 7.91
N TYR A 131 7.60 -4.89 6.68
CA TYR A 131 6.21 -4.77 6.27
C TYR A 131 5.96 -5.49 4.95
N GLY A 132 4.82 -6.17 4.86
CA GLY A 132 4.32 -6.81 3.65
C GLY A 132 2.88 -6.39 3.40
N PHE A 133 2.56 -6.10 2.15
CA PHE A 133 1.21 -5.82 1.68
C PHE A 133 0.86 -6.75 0.53
N TYR A 134 -0.31 -7.37 0.61
CA TYR A 134 -0.78 -8.34 -0.37
C TYR A 134 -2.22 -8.00 -0.72
N LYS A 135 -2.53 -7.84 -2.00
CA LYS A 135 -3.87 -7.51 -2.46
C LYS A 135 -4.24 -8.36 -3.65
N LEU A 136 -5.46 -8.90 -3.62
CA LEU A 136 -6.13 -9.52 -4.75
C LEU A 136 -7.34 -8.66 -5.10
N GLY A 137 -7.29 -7.99 -6.25
CA GLY A 137 -8.38 -7.20 -6.82
C GLY A 137 -9.01 -7.90 -8.02
N ILE A 138 -10.32 -7.72 -8.15
CA ILE A 138 -11.14 -8.20 -9.25
C ILE A 138 -11.89 -6.99 -9.82
N HIS A 139 -11.81 -6.84 -11.14
CA HIS A 139 -12.44 -5.78 -11.93
C HIS A 139 -13.36 -6.45 -12.95
N PRO A 140 -14.60 -6.80 -12.59
CA PRO A 140 -15.50 -7.43 -13.54
C PRO A 140 -15.91 -6.40 -14.60
N PRO A 141 -15.86 -6.77 -15.89
CA PRO A 141 -16.29 -5.87 -16.97
C PRO A 141 -17.72 -5.35 -16.80
N GLN A 142 -18.60 -6.11 -16.13
CA GLN A 142 -20.00 -5.76 -15.95
C GLN A 142 -20.22 -4.67 -14.88
N LEU A 143 -19.25 -4.41 -14.00
CA LEU A 143 -19.37 -3.43 -12.92
C LEU A 143 -18.74 -2.07 -13.26
N GLY A 144 -18.32 -1.86 -14.51
CA GLY A 144 -17.77 -0.58 -14.95
C GLY A 144 -16.54 -0.15 -14.13
N PRO A 145 -16.56 1.01 -13.45
CA PRO A 145 -15.41 1.56 -12.74
C PRO A 145 -15.10 0.88 -11.39
N PHE A 146 -15.91 -0.09 -10.95
CA PHE A 146 -15.77 -0.71 -9.64
C PHE A 146 -14.76 -1.86 -9.63
N SER A 147 -13.99 -1.93 -8.54
CA SER A 147 -13.12 -3.04 -8.19
C SER A 147 -13.42 -3.53 -6.78
N PHE A 148 -13.27 -4.83 -6.55
CA PHE A 148 -13.41 -5.43 -5.23
C PHE A 148 -12.31 -6.44 -4.98
N GLY A 149 -12.01 -6.71 -3.72
CA GLY A 149 -10.94 -7.61 -3.40
C GLY A 149 -10.76 -7.86 -1.92
N ILE A 150 -9.66 -8.54 -1.64
CA ILE A 150 -9.16 -8.75 -0.29
C ILE A 150 -7.73 -8.20 -0.23
N GLN A 151 -7.38 -7.64 0.92
CA GLN A 151 -6.03 -7.24 1.24
C GLN A 151 -5.57 -7.84 2.55
N VAL A 152 -4.26 -8.06 2.63
CA VAL A 152 -3.56 -8.51 3.82
C VAL A 152 -2.37 -7.58 4.03
N GLU A 153 -2.24 -7.08 5.25
CA GLU A 153 -1.10 -6.32 5.72
C GLU A 153 -0.38 -7.14 6.77
N GLN A 154 0.93 -7.18 6.68
CA GLN A 154 1.80 -7.84 7.64
C GLN A 154 2.79 -6.81 8.15
N TYR A 155 2.88 -6.68 9.48
CA TYR A 155 3.93 -5.91 10.12
C TYR A 155 4.66 -6.79 11.12
N ASN A 156 5.92 -7.10 10.84
CA ASN A 156 6.66 -8.13 11.56
C ASN A 156 5.84 -9.44 11.68
N ALA A 157 5.37 -9.79 12.89
CA ALA A 157 4.57 -10.98 13.15
C ALA A 157 3.04 -10.71 13.22
N SER A 158 2.61 -9.47 13.08
CA SER A 158 1.20 -9.05 13.14
C SER A 158 0.57 -9.00 11.76
N PHE A 159 -0.70 -9.40 11.66
CA PHE A 159 -1.45 -9.46 10.41
C PHE A 159 -2.79 -8.74 10.53
N TRP A 160 -3.14 -8.00 9.48
CA TRP A 160 -4.45 -7.41 9.26
C TRP A 160 -5.00 -7.91 7.94
N VAL A 161 -6.28 -8.23 7.90
CA VAL A 161 -6.96 -8.68 6.69
C VAL A 161 -8.30 -7.99 6.56
N GLY A 162 -8.73 -7.74 5.33
CA GLY A 162 -10.12 -7.46 5.10
C GLY A 162 -10.45 -7.08 3.67
N PRO A 163 -11.74 -6.78 3.43
CA PRO A 163 -12.23 -6.46 2.11
C PRO A 163 -11.77 -5.07 1.69
N ASN A 164 -11.57 -4.92 0.39
CA ASN A 164 -11.40 -3.62 -0.25
C ASN A 164 -12.41 -3.46 -1.38
N VAL A 165 -12.97 -2.26 -1.49
CA VAL A 165 -13.79 -1.85 -2.64
C VAL A 165 -13.23 -0.54 -3.13
N ALA A 166 -13.10 -0.37 -4.44
CA ALA A 166 -12.63 0.87 -5.00
C ALA A 166 -13.32 1.22 -6.31
N LEU A 167 -13.19 2.49 -6.67
CA LEU A 167 -13.87 3.13 -7.77
C LEU A 167 -12.84 3.97 -8.54
N SER A 168 -12.63 3.61 -9.80
CA SER A 168 -11.61 4.19 -10.67
C SER A 168 -12.22 5.12 -11.73
N PHE A 169 -11.75 6.36 -11.80
CA PHE A 169 -12.14 7.34 -12.82
C PHE A 169 -10.90 8.03 -13.42
N GLY A 170 -10.54 7.64 -14.64
CA GLY A 170 -9.35 8.18 -15.31
C GLY A 170 -8.09 7.92 -14.47
N PRO A 171 -7.31 8.96 -14.09
CA PRO A 171 -6.10 8.79 -13.29
C PRO A 171 -6.35 8.60 -11.79
N VAL A 172 -7.59 8.77 -11.33
CA VAL A 172 -7.95 8.77 -9.90
C VAL A 172 -8.65 7.47 -9.52
N GLU A 173 -8.25 6.84 -8.43
CA GLU A 173 -9.03 5.80 -7.75
C GLU A 173 -9.32 6.21 -6.31
N VAL A 174 -10.56 5.97 -5.87
CA VAL A 174 -11.00 6.15 -4.48
C VAL A 174 -11.51 4.81 -3.97
N GLY A 175 -11.07 4.39 -2.80
CA GLY A 175 -11.50 3.14 -2.19
C GLY A 175 -11.95 3.27 -0.74
N VAL A 176 -12.47 2.16 -0.24
CA VAL A 176 -12.74 1.91 1.17
C VAL A 176 -12.16 0.55 1.51
N GLN A 177 -11.43 0.50 2.63
CA GLN A 177 -10.77 -0.70 3.14
C GLN A 177 -11.17 -0.90 4.58
N TRP A 178 -11.57 -2.11 4.90
CA TRP A 178 -11.80 -2.53 6.27
C TRP A 178 -10.67 -3.48 6.69
N HIS A 179 -10.13 -3.29 7.88
CA HIS A 179 -9.08 -4.13 8.44
C HIS A 179 -9.58 -4.79 9.70
N THR A 180 -9.30 -6.07 9.85
CA THR A 180 -9.41 -6.81 11.09
C THR A 180 -8.07 -7.46 11.37
N SER A 181 -7.50 -7.23 12.55
CA SER A 181 -6.27 -7.94 12.94
C SER A 181 -6.58 -9.41 13.26
N VAL A 182 -5.70 -10.31 12.81
CA VAL A 182 -5.86 -11.78 12.96
C VAL A 182 -4.91 -12.36 14.01
N THR A 183 -4.26 -11.50 14.78
CA THR A 183 -3.34 -11.87 15.87
C THR A 183 -3.99 -11.65 17.25
N ASP A 184 -3.21 -11.71 18.34
CA ASP A 184 -3.65 -11.66 19.75
C ASP A 184 -4.49 -10.41 20.16
N VAL A 185 -4.70 -9.46 19.25
CA VAL A 185 -5.58 -8.29 19.36
C VAL A 185 -6.56 -8.39 18.20
N VAL A 186 -7.88 -8.23 18.44
CA VAL A 186 -8.88 -7.99 17.38
C VAL A 186 -9.17 -6.49 17.39
N GLY A 187 -8.54 -5.78 16.46
CA GLY A 187 -8.77 -4.37 16.20
C GLY A 187 -9.43 -4.20 14.85
N HIS A 188 -10.14 -3.08 14.68
CA HIS A 188 -10.79 -2.70 13.44
C HIS A 188 -10.39 -1.30 13.00
N ALA A 189 -10.10 -1.14 11.71
CA ALA A 189 -9.79 0.16 11.13
C ALA A 189 -10.45 0.31 9.75
N MET A 190 -10.93 1.52 9.45
CA MET A 190 -11.36 1.89 8.11
C MET A 190 -10.36 2.84 7.46
N ARG A 191 -10.07 2.60 6.19
CA ARG A 191 -9.20 3.47 5.39
C ARG A 191 -9.86 3.88 4.08
N VAL A 192 -9.74 5.15 3.74
CA VAL A 192 -10.18 5.73 2.48
C VAL A 192 -8.94 6.07 1.65
N PRO A 193 -8.42 5.13 0.83
CA PRO A 193 -7.35 5.42 -0.10
C PRO A 193 -7.84 6.29 -1.26
N ILE A 194 -7.03 7.29 -1.61
CA ILE A 194 -7.16 8.12 -2.80
C ILE A 194 -5.84 8.02 -3.55
N ALA A 195 -5.85 7.36 -4.70
CA ALA A 195 -4.68 7.22 -5.56
C ALA A 195 -4.81 8.13 -6.79
N ILE A 196 -3.75 8.86 -7.12
CA ILE A 196 -3.67 9.74 -8.28
C ILE A 196 -2.43 9.36 -9.10
N ASN A 197 -2.61 9.02 -10.37
CA ASN A 197 -1.54 8.54 -11.23
C ASN A 197 -1.35 9.46 -12.44
N PHE A 198 -0.14 10.03 -12.58
CA PHE A 198 0.25 10.95 -13.66
C PHE A 198 1.14 10.27 -14.71
#